data_AF-A0A838ERJ5-F1
#
_entry.id   AF-A0A838ERJ5-F1
#
_cell.length_a   1.000
_cell.length_b   1.000
_cell.length_c   1.000
_cell.angle_alpha   90.00
_cell.angle_beta   90.00
_cell.angle_gamma   90.00
#
_symmetry.space_group_name_H-M   'P 1'
#
loop_
_entity.id
_entity.type
_entity.pdbx_description
1 polymer ?
#
loop_
_entity_poly.entity_id
_entity_poly.type
_entity_poly.pdbx_seq_one_letter_code
_entity_poly.pdbx_strand_id
1 'polypeptide(L)'
;MISIPECRITKNNEQQSDTNWHDIYNTLRPIAKHIVYRYRASAWRGQENDIAEDITQETVRKLFEYEQKVQRGESVPIHSLVPMMRVIAHNYSKDMLRHNNRVIRIDANHTEMPPLHEEINVEECGTENAYNEMLFRELARAIASFPPKQQHALLIDIAAHMSFEQQPTPLQQAFANAGIQLQTYQDMLPITPVGHNRYTSLLSHAYKRVSNLPCAKQYREQDDYRRE
;
A
#
# COMPACT_ATOMS: atom_id res chain seq x y z
N MET A 1 43.72 -15.96 45.84
CA MET A 1 43.04 -16.67 44.73
C MET A 1 41.64 -16.11 44.61
N ILE A 2 41.39 -15.27 43.61
CA ILE A 2 40.05 -14.78 43.26
C ILE A 2 39.92 -15.04 41.76
N SER A 3 39.12 -16.04 41.39
CA SER A 3 38.80 -16.35 40.01
C SER A 3 37.70 -15.40 39.53
N ILE A 4 38.01 -14.62 38.49
CA ILE A 4 37.05 -13.82 37.74
C ILE A 4 36.45 -14.75 36.66
N PRO A 5 35.12 -14.88 36.53
CA PRO A 5 34.55 -15.60 35.39
C PRO A 5 34.49 -14.66 34.18
N GLU A 6 35.04 -15.16 33.07
CA GLU A 6 35.02 -14.53 31.75
C GLU A 6 33.59 -14.27 31.26
N CYS A 7 33.32 -13.02 30.93
CA CYS A 7 32.10 -12.59 30.26
C CYS A 7 32.13 -13.08 28.80
N ARG A 8 31.48 -14.22 28.53
CA ARG A 8 31.14 -14.64 27.17
C ARG A 8 30.09 -13.67 26.62
N ILE A 9 30.53 -12.70 25.83
CA ILE A 9 29.65 -11.99 24.90
C ILE A 9 29.24 -13.00 23.85
N THR A 10 28.10 -13.65 24.06
CA THR A 10 27.41 -14.42 23.02
C THR A 10 27.04 -13.46 21.91
N LYS A 11 27.55 -13.73 20.71
CA LYS A 11 27.21 -13.06 19.46
C LYS A 11 25.69 -12.97 19.35
N ASN A 12 25.16 -11.75 19.38
CA ASN A 12 23.77 -11.51 19.03
C ASN A 12 23.60 -11.91 17.57
N ASN A 13 22.67 -12.84 17.34
CA ASN A 13 22.19 -13.25 16.03
C ASN A 13 21.79 -12.01 15.23
N GLU A 14 22.59 -11.65 14.23
CA GLU A 14 22.14 -10.89 13.07
C GLU A 14 21.11 -11.75 12.36
N GLN A 15 19.84 -11.52 12.69
CA GLN A 15 18.71 -12.08 11.97
C GLN A 15 18.56 -11.28 10.67
N GLN A 16 19.52 -11.43 9.76
CA GLN A 16 19.30 -11.16 8.35
C GLN A 16 18.24 -12.18 7.91
N SER A 17 17.00 -11.72 7.79
CA SER A 17 16.00 -12.47 7.05
C SER A 17 16.53 -12.61 5.63
N ASP A 18 16.96 -13.81 5.26
CA ASP A 18 17.22 -14.15 3.87
C ASP A 18 15.90 -13.99 3.11
N THR A 19 15.66 -12.80 2.58
CA THR A 19 14.51 -12.50 1.75
C THR A 19 14.56 -13.46 0.56
N ASN A 20 13.65 -14.43 0.52
CA ASN A 20 13.64 -15.43 -0.55
C ASN A 20 13.12 -14.79 -1.85
N TRP A 21 14.05 -14.19 -2.60
CA TRP A 21 13.79 -13.54 -3.88
C TRP A 21 13.16 -14.47 -4.92
N HIS A 22 13.41 -15.78 -4.79
CA HIS A 22 12.81 -16.78 -5.66
C HIS A 22 11.28 -16.87 -5.44
N ASP A 23 10.83 -16.87 -4.18
CA ASP A 23 9.39 -16.94 -3.84
C ASP A 23 8.67 -15.64 -4.23
N ILE A 24 9.32 -14.50 -4.05
CA ILE A 24 8.84 -13.19 -4.49
C ILE A 24 8.58 -13.20 -5.99
N TYR A 25 9.56 -13.68 -6.76
CA TYR A 25 9.48 -13.74 -8.21
C TYR A 25 8.39 -14.72 -8.67
N ASN A 26 8.30 -15.90 -8.03
CA ASN A 26 7.25 -16.88 -8.29
C ASN A 26 5.83 -16.35 -7.97
N THR A 27 5.71 -15.47 -6.98
CA THR A 27 4.45 -14.81 -6.62
C THR A 27 4.10 -13.67 -7.59
N LEU A 28 5.08 -12.90 -8.04
CA LEU A 28 4.89 -11.76 -8.93
C LEU A 28 4.53 -12.15 -10.35
N ARG A 29 5.13 -13.22 -10.87
CA ARG A 29 4.98 -13.59 -12.28
C ARG A 29 3.52 -13.87 -12.69
N PRO A 30 2.70 -14.59 -11.90
CA PRO A 30 1.26 -14.71 -12.17
C PRO A 30 0.51 -13.38 -12.12
N ILE A 31 0.87 -12.49 -11.17
CA ILE A 31 0.27 -11.16 -11.02
C ILE A 31 0.57 -10.32 -12.27
N ALA A 32 1.82 -10.28 -12.70
CA ALA A 32 2.26 -9.54 -13.88
C ALA A 32 1.59 -10.06 -15.15
N LYS A 33 1.56 -11.39 -15.35
CA LYS A 33 0.84 -12.00 -16.48
C LYS A 33 -0.62 -11.62 -16.49
N HIS A 34 -1.29 -11.75 -15.34
CA HIS A 34 -2.69 -11.36 -15.22
C HIS A 34 -2.90 -9.90 -15.63
N ILE A 35 -2.05 -8.98 -15.16
CA ILE A 35 -2.11 -7.56 -15.52
C ILE A 35 -1.97 -7.35 -17.04
N VAL A 36 -0.99 -7.99 -17.69
CA VAL A 36 -0.75 -7.88 -19.13
C VAL A 36 -1.96 -8.35 -19.94
N TYR A 37 -2.48 -9.54 -19.61
CA TYR A 37 -3.65 -10.10 -20.28
C TYR A 37 -4.93 -9.31 -20.00
N ARG A 38 -5.01 -8.64 -18.84
CA ARG A 38 -6.14 -7.79 -18.47
C ARG A 38 -6.17 -6.49 -19.27
N TYR A 39 -5.04 -5.81 -19.41
CA TYR A 39 -5.01 -4.52 -20.11
C TYR A 39 -5.23 -4.66 -21.62
N ARG A 40 -4.95 -5.84 -22.21
CA ARG A 40 -5.15 -6.13 -23.64
C ARG A 40 -4.61 -5.04 -24.57
N ALA A 41 -3.54 -4.37 -24.18
CA ALA A 41 -2.99 -3.28 -24.96
C ALA A 41 -2.51 -3.83 -26.31
N SER A 42 -2.92 -3.19 -27.39
CA SER A 42 -2.55 -3.61 -28.75
C SER A 42 -1.03 -3.65 -28.94
N ALA A 43 -0.33 -2.66 -28.36
CA ALA A 43 1.13 -2.57 -28.34
C ALA A 43 1.83 -3.73 -27.61
N TRP A 44 1.10 -4.53 -26.83
CA TRP A 44 1.64 -5.63 -26.04
C TRP A 44 1.38 -7.00 -26.67
N ARG A 45 0.60 -7.05 -27.74
CA ARG A 45 0.19 -8.30 -28.39
C ARG A 45 1.41 -9.01 -28.99
N GLY A 46 1.58 -10.29 -28.65
CA GLY A 46 2.70 -11.12 -29.07
C GLY A 46 3.98 -10.95 -28.23
N GLN A 47 3.98 -10.03 -27.25
CA GLN A 47 5.09 -9.78 -26.31
C GLN A 47 4.63 -9.94 -24.85
N GLU A 48 3.52 -10.64 -24.62
CA GLU A 48 2.84 -10.64 -23.32
C GLU A 48 3.72 -11.23 -22.21
N ASN A 49 4.53 -12.24 -22.55
CA ASN A 49 5.45 -12.85 -21.59
C ASN A 49 6.62 -11.93 -21.26
N ASP A 50 7.15 -11.20 -22.25
CA ASP A 50 8.28 -10.29 -22.05
C ASP A 50 7.85 -9.09 -21.21
N ILE A 51 6.65 -8.56 -21.45
CA ILE A 51 6.11 -7.46 -20.67
C ILE A 51 5.78 -7.91 -19.24
N ALA A 52 5.26 -9.12 -19.07
CA ALA A 52 5.06 -9.69 -17.74
C ALA A 52 6.39 -9.88 -16.99
N GLU A 53 7.45 -10.21 -17.72
CA GLU A 53 8.80 -10.30 -17.19
C GLU A 53 9.33 -8.93 -16.75
N ASP A 54 9.19 -7.91 -17.59
CA ASP A 54 9.59 -6.53 -17.29
C ASP A 54 8.88 -5.99 -16.03
N ILE A 55 7.56 -6.19 -15.94
CA ILE A 55 6.78 -5.82 -14.76
C ILE A 55 7.29 -6.54 -13.50
N THR A 56 7.61 -7.84 -13.63
CA THR A 56 8.13 -8.64 -12.52
C THR A 56 9.49 -8.11 -12.05
N GLN A 57 10.43 -7.92 -12.98
CA GLN A 57 11.79 -7.44 -12.68
C GLN A 57 11.78 -6.05 -12.08
N GLU A 58 11.03 -5.12 -12.65
CA GLU A 58 10.94 -3.75 -12.14
C GLU A 58 10.32 -3.71 -10.74
N THR A 59 9.34 -4.58 -10.47
CA THR A 59 8.72 -4.68 -9.15
C THR A 59 9.72 -5.19 -8.11
N VAL A 60 10.48 -6.23 -8.43
CA VAL A 60 11.57 -6.75 -7.58
C VAL A 60 12.62 -5.66 -7.31
N ARG A 61 13.05 -4.94 -8.35
CA ARG A 61 14.03 -3.86 -8.24
C ARG A 61 13.57 -2.78 -7.25
N LYS A 62 12.32 -2.32 -7.38
CA LYS A 62 11.74 -1.30 -6.48
C LYS A 62 11.57 -1.79 -5.05
N LEU A 63 11.25 -3.07 -4.84
CA LEU A 63 11.20 -3.67 -3.51
C LEU A 63 12.58 -3.66 -2.85
N PHE A 64 13.62 -4.04 -3.59
CA PHE A 64 14.99 -4.03 -3.08
C PHE A 64 15.47 -2.60 -2.74
N GLU A 65 15.19 -1.62 -3.60
CA GLU A 65 15.47 -0.21 -3.31
C GLU A 65 14.76 0.28 -2.05
N TYR A 66 13.52 -0.16 -1.83
CA TYR A 66 12.77 0.17 -0.63
C TYR A 66 13.42 -0.44 0.61
N GLU A 67 13.79 -1.72 0.56
CA GLU A 67 14.47 -2.41 1.66
C GLU A 67 15.78 -1.69 2.05
N GLN A 68 16.57 -1.25 1.07
CA GLN A 68 17.76 -0.43 1.33
C GLN A 68 17.44 0.89 2.05
N LYS A 69 16.36 1.57 1.65
CA LYS A 69 15.92 2.81 2.33
C LYS A 69 15.51 2.54 3.77
N VAL A 70 14.87 1.41 4.04
CA VAL A 70 14.53 0.97 5.40
C VAL A 70 15.79 0.72 6.22
N GLN A 71 16.77 0.00 5.66
CA GLN A 71 18.05 -0.27 6.32
C GLN A 71 18.82 1.02 6.64
N ARG A 72 18.74 2.05 5.79
CA ARG A 72 19.31 3.38 6.03
C ARG A 72 18.49 4.24 7.00
N GLY A 73 17.32 3.79 7.45
CA GLY A 73 16.40 4.55 8.31
C GLY A 73 15.66 5.68 7.58
N GLU A 74 15.67 5.69 6.25
CA GLU A 74 15.00 6.71 5.40
C GLU A 74 13.52 6.39 5.16
N SER A 75 13.07 5.17 5.49
CA SER A 75 11.70 4.70 5.26
C SER A 75 11.25 3.71 6.34
N VAL A 76 9.94 3.62 6.53
CA VAL A 76 9.33 2.68 7.50
C VAL A 76 9.38 1.25 6.92
N PRO A 77 9.62 0.20 7.71
CA PRO A 77 9.60 -1.18 7.22
C PRO A 77 8.28 -1.58 6.56
N ILE A 78 8.35 -2.35 5.46
CA ILE A 78 7.16 -2.90 4.80
C ILE A 78 6.50 -3.90 5.74
N HIS A 79 5.23 -3.67 6.09
CA HIS A 79 4.47 -4.59 6.95
C HIS A 79 3.80 -5.74 6.18
N SER A 80 3.57 -5.58 4.87
CA SER A 80 3.04 -6.63 3.99
C SER A 80 3.61 -6.53 2.57
N LEU A 81 4.33 -7.56 2.13
CA LEU A 81 5.10 -7.56 0.88
C LEU A 81 4.20 -7.73 -0.36
N VAL A 82 3.17 -8.58 -0.29
CA VAL A 82 2.28 -8.89 -1.44
C VAL A 82 1.42 -7.69 -1.88
N PRO A 83 0.78 -6.93 -0.98
CA PRO A 83 0.09 -5.71 -1.36
C PRO A 83 1.04 -4.67 -1.97
N MET A 84 2.25 -4.51 -1.39
CA MET A 84 3.26 -3.60 -1.93
C MET A 84 3.68 -4.00 -3.36
N MET A 85 3.93 -5.30 -3.58
CA MET A 85 4.20 -5.87 -4.90
C MET A 85 3.11 -5.56 -5.91
N ARG A 86 1.85 -5.79 -5.54
CA ARG A 86 0.69 -5.50 -6.41
C ARG A 86 0.61 -4.02 -6.76
N VAL A 87 0.79 -3.13 -5.78
CA VAL A 87 0.77 -1.68 -5.99
C VAL A 87 1.88 -1.24 -6.94
N ILE A 88 3.11 -1.72 -6.73
CA ILE A 88 4.24 -1.39 -7.60
C ILE A 88 4.00 -1.90 -9.02
N ALA A 89 3.64 -3.18 -9.18
CA ALA A 89 3.40 -3.80 -10.47
C ALA A 89 2.28 -3.10 -11.25
N HIS A 90 1.19 -2.74 -10.55
CA HIS A 90 0.07 -2.02 -11.15
C HIS A 90 0.45 -0.61 -11.60
N ASN A 91 1.13 0.15 -10.74
CA ASN A 91 1.55 1.51 -11.05
C ASN A 91 2.54 1.53 -12.23
N TYR A 92 3.52 0.62 -12.23
CA TYR A 92 4.46 0.51 -13.33
C TYR A 92 3.78 0.16 -14.66
N SER A 93 2.87 -0.83 -14.64
CA SER A 93 2.10 -1.21 -15.83
C SER A 93 1.27 -0.04 -16.37
N LYS A 94 0.66 0.75 -15.48
CA LYS A 94 -0.10 1.95 -15.84
C LYS A 94 0.79 3.01 -16.48
N ASP A 95 2.01 3.19 -15.97
CA ASP A 95 2.97 4.14 -16.53
C ASP A 95 3.50 3.69 -17.90
N MET A 96 3.72 2.39 -18.10
CA MET A 96 4.04 1.83 -19.43
C MET A 96 2.91 2.10 -20.44
N LEU A 97 1.65 1.91 -20.05
CA LEU A 97 0.51 2.21 -20.92
C LEU A 97 0.41 3.69 -21.26
N ARG A 98 0.63 4.57 -20.27
CA ARG A 98 0.69 6.02 -20.49
C ARG A 98 1.80 6.39 -21.46
N HIS A 99 2.97 5.77 -21.34
CA HIS A 99 4.08 5.97 -22.24
C HIS A 99 3.72 5.53 -23.67
N ASN A 100 3.24 4.29 -23.83
CA ASN A 100 2.85 3.75 -25.13
C ASN A 100 1.77 4.59 -25.81
N ASN A 101 0.76 5.05 -25.06
CA ASN A 101 -0.28 5.93 -25.59
C ASN A 101 0.25 7.30 -26.03
N ARG A 102 1.31 7.83 -25.39
CA ARG A 102 1.96 9.08 -25.81
C ARG A 102 2.81 8.87 -27.06
N VAL A 103 3.51 7.74 -27.17
CA VAL A 103 4.34 7.39 -28.32
C VAL A 103 3.47 7.15 -29.56
N ILE A 104 2.39 6.36 -29.44
CA ILE A 104 1.46 6.07 -30.54
C ILE A 104 0.77 7.34 -31.07
N ARG A 105 0.48 8.31 -30.19
CA ARG A 105 -0.12 9.60 -30.60
C ARG A 105 0.81 10.47 -31.45
N ILE A 106 2.12 10.24 -31.41
CA ILE A 106 3.07 10.96 -32.27
C ILE A 106 3.08 10.36 -33.69
N ASP A 107 2.75 9.07 -33.84
CA ASP A 107 2.77 8.36 -35.13
C ASP A 107 1.40 8.27 -35.83
N ALA A 108 0.31 8.65 -35.15
CA ALA A 108 -1.05 8.47 -35.66
C ALA A 108 -1.50 9.59 -36.61
N ASN A 109 -0.98 9.56 -37.85
CA ASN A 109 -1.72 10.10 -39.00
C ASN A 109 -2.63 9.05 -39.67
N HIS A 110 -2.53 7.76 -39.31
CA HIS A 110 -3.45 6.74 -39.80
C HIS A 110 -3.62 5.62 -38.78
N THR A 111 -4.80 5.54 -38.16
CA THR A 111 -5.56 4.34 -37.76
C THR A 111 -6.44 4.71 -36.57
N GLU A 112 -7.74 4.84 -36.81
CA GLU A 112 -8.76 4.99 -35.78
C GLU A 112 -8.73 3.77 -34.86
N MET A 113 -8.14 3.94 -33.67
CA MET A 113 -8.22 2.97 -32.59
C MET A 113 -9.59 3.10 -31.91
N PRO A 114 -10.31 1.99 -31.65
CA PRO A 114 -11.49 2.03 -30.81
C PRO A 114 -11.13 2.57 -29.43
N PRO A 115 -12.02 3.33 -28.77
CA PRO A 115 -11.78 3.77 -27.40
C PRO A 115 -11.58 2.52 -26.54
N LEU A 116 -10.45 2.46 -25.83
CA LEU A 116 -10.23 1.52 -24.75
C LEU A 116 -11.38 1.74 -23.76
N HIS A 117 -12.42 0.92 -23.86
CA HIS A 117 -13.44 0.86 -22.85
C HIS A 117 -12.73 0.45 -21.56
N GLU A 118 -12.72 1.38 -20.61
CA GLU A 118 -12.22 1.24 -19.26
C GLU A 118 -13.15 0.28 -18.47
N GLU A 119 -13.43 -0.89 -19.02
CA GLU A 119 -14.17 -1.95 -18.36
C GLU A 119 -13.22 -2.63 -17.37
N ILE A 120 -13.07 -1.96 -16.24
CA ILE A 120 -12.68 -2.54 -14.97
C ILE A 120 -13.58 -3.76 -14.78
N ASN A 121 -13.05 -4.97 -14.96
CA ASN A 121 -13.79 -6.18 -14.66
C ASN A 121 -14.26 -6.15 -13.19
N VAL A 122 -15.57 -6.03 -13.02
CA VAL A 122 -16.30 -5.69 -11.78
C VAL A 122 -16.18 -6.79 -10.73
N GLU A 123 -15.82 -8.01 -11.11
CA GLU A 123 -15.85 -9.18 -10.22
C GLU A 123 -14.61 -9.31 -9.32
N GLU A 124 -13.41 -9.04 -9.84
CA GLU A 124 -12.16 -9.13 -9.05
C GLU A 124 -11.81 -7.80 -8.37
N CYS A 125 -12.28 -6.68 -8.95
CA CYS A 125 -12.40 -5.43 -8.21
C CYS A 125 -13.47 -5.55 -7.13
N GLY A 126 -14.50 -6.39 -7.34
CA GLY A 126 -15.59 -6.62 -6.38
C GLY A 126 -15.14 -7.32 -5.11
N THR A 127 -14.25 -8.31 -5.17
CA THR A 127 -13.80 -9.05 -3.97
C THR A 127 -12.75 -8.30 -3.17
N GLU A 128 -11.76 -7.69 -3.83
CA GLU A 128 -10.75 -6.85 -3.15
C GLU A 128 -11.33 -5.50 -2.71
N ASN A 129 -12.22 -4.86 -3.48
CA ASN A 129 -12.96 -3.70 -2.97
C ASN A 129 -13.94 -4.11 -1.88
N ALA A 130 -14.70 -5.21 -1.98
CA ALA A 130 -15.62 -5.58 -0.89
C ALA A 130 -14.88 -5.88 0.40
N TYR A 131 -13.71 -6.54 0.34
CA TYR A 131 -12.88 -6.78 1.50
C TYR A 131 -12.28 -5.50 2.08
N ASN A 132 -11.69 -4.64 1.23
CA ASN A 132 -11.17 -3.34 1.66
C ASN A 132 -12.29 -2.42 2.16
N GLU A 133 -13.47 -2.45 1.55
CA GLU A 133 -14.63 -1.66 1.94
C GLU A 133 -15.22 -2.14 3.27
N MET A 134 -15.30 -3.45 3.50
CA MET A 134 -15.67 -4.01 4.80
C MET A 134 -14.67 -3.58 5.88
N LEU A 135 -13.37 -3.74 5.61
CA LEU A 135 -12.30 -3.32 6.52
C LEU A 135 -12.37 -1.81 6.80
N PHE A 136 -12.53 -0.98 5.77
CA PHE A 136 -12.65 0.47 5.94
C PHE A 136 -13.91 0.87 6.71
N ARG A 137 -15.06 0.19 6.49
CA ARG A 137 -16.28 0.42 7.27
C ARG A 137 -16.09 0.06 8.74
N GLU A 138 -15.46 -1.07 9.04
CA GLU A 138 -15.17 -1.47 10.41
C GLU A 138 -14.17 -0.52 11.08
N LEU A 139 -13.12 -0.12 10.35
CA LEU A 139 -12.13 0.84 10.81
C LEU A 139 -12.75 2.21 11.10
N ALA A 140 -13.59 2.71 10.18
CA ALA A 140 -14.27 4.00 10.33
C ALA A 140 -15.22 4.00 11.55
N ARG A 141 -16.00 2.93 11.75
CA ARG A 141 -16.85 2.77 12.94
C ARG A 141 -16.03 2.68 14.23
N ALA A 142 -14.93 1.93 14.20
CA ALA A 142 -14.07 1.80 15.37
C ALA A 142 -13.42 3.15 15.73
N ILE A 143 -12.90 3.87 14.75
CA ILE A 143 -12.32 5.21 14.94
C ILE A 143 -13.38 6.21 15.42
N ALA A 144 -14.63 6.08 14.96
CA ALA A 144 -15.74 6.91 15.45
C ALA A 144 -15.98 6.78 16.98
N SER A 145 -15.59 5.65 17.57
CA SER A 145 -15.71 5.39 19.01
C SER A 145 -14.49 5.80 19.84
N PHE A 146 -13.42 6.31 19.20
CA PHE A 146 -12.21 6.69 19.93
C PHE A 146 -12.44 7.92 20.82
N PRO A 147 -11.63 8.11 21.87
CA PRO A 147 -11.64 9.34 22.65
C PRO A 147 -11.48 10.56 21.72
N PRO A 148 -12.29 11.62 21.89
CA PRO A 148 -12.40 12.71 20.92
C PRO A 148 -11.05 13.31 20.51
N LYS A 149 -10.11 13.46 21.46
CA LYS A 149 -8.78 14.02 21.19
C LYS A 149 -7.91 13.13 20.30
N GLN A 150 -8.04 11.81 20.43
CA GLN A 150 -7.29 10.85 19.63
C GLN A 150 -7.93 10.63 18.26
N GLN A 151 -9.27 10.53 18.24
CA GLN A 151 -10.05 10.53 17.01
C GLN A 151 -9.70 11.76 16.17
N HIS A 152 -9.79 12.95 16.75
CA HIS A 152 -9.53 14.21 16.05
C HIS A 152 -8.09 14.28 15.50
N ALA A 153 -7.08 13.93 16.29
CA ALA A 153 -5.69 13.88 15.81
C ALA A 153 -5.51 12.92 14.63
N LEU A 154 -6.13 11.74 14.71
CA LEU A 154 -6.07 10.73 13.64
C LEU A 154 -6.79 11.19 12.37
N LEU A 155 -7.95 11.85 12.49
CA LEU A 155 -8.70 12.33 11.34
C LEU A 155 -7.99 13.49 10.62
N ILE A 156 -7.30 14.37 11.36
CA ILE A 156 -6.42 15.40 10.77
C ILE A 156 -5.31 14.74 9.95
N ASP A 157 -4.64 13.74 10.54
CA ASP A 157 -3.55 13.02 9.88
C ASP A 157 -4.02 12.34 8.59
N ILE A 158 -5.14 11.60 8.67
CA ILE A 158 -5.74 10.94 7.51
C ILE A 158 -6.13 11.97 6.45
N ALA A 159 -6.78 13.07 6.83
CA ALA A 159 -7.23 14.10 5.89
C ALA A 159 -6.06 14.83 5.21
N ALA A 160 -4.97 15.08 5.94
CA ALA A 160 -3.77 15.72 5.40
C ALA A 160 -3.07 14.88 4.32
N HIS A 161 -3.23 13.55 4.37
CA HIS A 161 -2.68 12.61 3.38
C HIS A 161 -3.68 12.20 2.30
N MET A 162 -4.90 12.75 2.30
CA MET A 162 -5.94 12.43 1.34
C MET A 162 -6.09 13.48 0.23
N SER A 163 -6.27 13.00 -1.00
CA SER A 163 -6.80 13.80 -2.11
C SER A 163 -8.33 13.71 -2.12
N PHE A 164 -9.00 14.86 -2.20
CA PHE A 164 -10.46 14.97 -2.29
C PHE A 164 -10.88 15.41 -3.69
N GLU A 165 -10.49 14.60 -4.68
CA GLU A 165 -10.88 14.76 -6.09
C GLU A 165 -12.36 14.43 -6.34
N GLN A 166 -12.78 14.51 -7.60
CA GLN A 166 -14.20 14.46 -8.01
C GLN A 166 -14.95 13.16 -7.66
N GLN A 167 -14.24 12.05 -7.37
CA GLN A 167 -14.88 10.81 -6.89
C GLN A 167 -14.34 10.40 -5.51
N PRO A 168 -15.22 10.16 -4.52
CA PRO A 168 -14.80 9.79 -3.18
C PRO A 168 -14.25 8.36 -3.15
N THR A 169 -13.06 8.20 -2.57
CA THR A 169 -12.41 6.90 -2.39
C THR A 169 -13.22 5.98 -1.46
N PRO A 170 -13.06 4.64 -1.53
CA PRO A 170 -13.76 3.72 -0.63
C PRO A 170 -13.54 4.02 0.86
N LEU A 171 -12.35 4.51 1.22
CA LEU A 171 -12.04 4.96 2.59
C LEU A 171 -12.83 6.22 2.96
N GLN A 172 -12.91 7.22 2.05
CA GLN A 172 -13.74 8.42 2.27
C GLN A 172 -15.21 8.07 2.44
N GLN A 173 -15.73 7.16 1.61
CA GLN A 173 -17.11 6.69 1.72
C GLN A 173 -17.36 5.95 3.04
N ALA A 174 -16.42 5.13 3.50
CA ALA A 174 -16.53 4.44 4.78
C ALA A 174 -16.62 5.41 5.98
N PHE A 175 -15.79 6.46 6.00
CA PHE A 175 -15.86 7.51 7.02
C PHE A 175 -17.16 8.33 6.93
N ALA A 176 -17.59 8.69 5.71
CA ALA A 176 -18.85 9.39 5.51
C ALA A 176 -20.05 8.57 6.03
N ASN A 177 -20.07 7.26 5.78
CA ASN A 177 -21.08 6.34 6.29
C ASN A 177 -21.04 6.17 7.81
N ALA A 178 -19.88 6.43 8.44
CA ALA A 178 -19.73 6.49 9.89
C ALA A 178 -20.08 7.87 10.48
N GLY A 179 -20.58 8.81 9.66
CA GLY A 179 -20.94 10.17 10.06
C GLY A 179 -19.74 11.12 10.18
N ILE A 180 -18.58 10.76 9.63
CA ILE A 180 -17.35 11.55 9.70
C ILE A 180 -17.04 12.13 8.31
N GLN A 181 -16.99 13.46 8.21
CA GLN A 181 -16.61 14.15 6.98
C GLN A 181 -15.11 14.48 7.04
N LEU A 182 -14.27 13.68 6.38
CA LEU A 182 -12.80 13.87 6.43
C LEU A 182 -12.35 15.24 5.88
N GLN A 183 -13.12 15.82 4.96
CA GLN A 183 -12.86 17.15 4.40
C GLN A 183 -12.74 18.23 5.47
N THR A 184 -13.52 18.12 6.57
CA THR A 184 -13.50 19.13 7.63
C THR A 184 -12.19 19.17 8.41
N TYR A 185 -11.30 18.20 8.23
CA TYR A 185 -10.06 18.05 8.99
C TYR A 185 -8.79 18.41 8.20
N GLN A 186 -8.88 18.75 6.90
CA GLN A 186 -7.70 19.02 6.05
C GLN A 186 -6.85 20.20 6.55
N ASP A 187 -7.49 21.26 7.04
CA ASP A 187 -6.80 22.51 7.39
C ASP A 187 -6.59 22.68 8.90
N MET A 188 -6.68 21.58 9.67
CA MET A 188 -6.63 21.62 11.14
C MET A 188 -5.27 21.24 11.74
N LEU A 189 -4.19 21.25 10.93
CA LEU A 189 -2.85 20.95 11.42
C LEU A 189 -2.38 21.98 12.49
N PRO A 190 -1.74 21.54 13.59
CA PRO A 190 -1.27 22.45 14.62
C PRO A 190 -0.13 23.34 14.11
N ILE A 191 -0.34 24.67 14.15
CA ILE A 191 0.64 25.67 13.70
C ILE A 191 1.70 25.97 14.78
N THR A 192 1.40 25.69 16.06
CA THR A 192 2.30 26.03 17.17
C THR A 192 3.15 24.83 17.62
N PRO A 193 4.42 25.02 18.06
CA PRO A 193 5.29 23.93 18.49
C PRO A 193 4.75 23.10 19.67
N VAL A 194 4.09 23.76 20.63
CA VAL A 194 3.45 23.09 21.78
C VAL A 194 2.23 22.30 21.33
N GLY A 195 1.46 22.83 20.38
CA GLY A 195 0.34 22.13 19.75
C GLY A 195 0.80 20.89 18.99
N HIS A 196 1.95 20.98 18.29
CA HIS A 196 2.54 19.89 17.54
C HIS A 196 2.94 18.71 18.44
N ASN A 197 3.64 18.95 19.56
CA ASN A 197 4.02 17.88 20.49
C ASN A 197 2.82 17.16 21.12
N ARG A 198 1.76 17.90 21.44
CA ARG A 198 0.53 17.33 21.96
C ARG A 198 -0.20 16.51 20.88
N TYR A 199 -0.22 17.00 19.64
CA TYR A 199 -0.79 16.32 18.50
C TYR A 199 -0.08 15.00 18.19
N THR A 200 1.26 14.98 18.12
CA THR A 200 2.03 13.76 17.84
C THR A 200 1.86 12.69 18.91
N SER A 201 1.79 13.08 20.19
CA SER A 201 1.47 12.16 21.28
C SER A 201 0.07 11.55 21.13
N LEU A 202 -0.95 12.38 20.86
CA LEU A 202 -2.33 11.90 20.62
C LEU A 202 -2.41 10.98 19.41
N LEU A 203 -1.69 11.30 18.33
CA LEU A 203 -1.63 10.52 17.11
C LEU A 203 -0.96 9.16 17.34
N SER A 204 0.17 9.12 18.06
CA SER A 204 0.85 7.86 18.43
C SER A 204 -0.08 6.94 19.23
N HIS A 205 -0.82 7.49 20.20
CA HIS A 205 -1.82 6.73 20.95
C HIS A 205 -2.99 6.27 20.08
N ALA A 206 -3.46 7.10 19.15
CA ALA A 206 -4.51 6.74 18.21
C ALA A 206 -4.08 5.58 17.31
N TYR A 207 -2.90 5.65 16.71
CA TYR A 207 -2.34 4.57 15.88
C TYR A 207 -2.14 3.28 16.68
N LYS A 208 -1.61 3.35 17.90
CA LYS A 208 -1.49 2.17 18.77
C LYS A 208 -2.85 1.53 19.02
N ARG A 209 -3.92 2.32 19.18
CA ARG A 209 -5.28 1.82 19.35
C ARG A 209 -5.81 1.19 18.06
N VAL A 210 -5.64 1.83 16.90
CA VAL A 210 -5.99 1.25 15.59
C VAL A 210 -5.34 -0.12 15.42
N SER A 211 -4.05 -0.20 15.73
CA SER A 211 -3.23 -1.41 15.63
C SER A 211 -3.76 -2.58 16.47
N ASN A 212 -4.53 -2.29 17.53
CA ASN A 212 -5.10 -3.27 18.46
C ASN A 212 -6.56 -3.63 18.15
N LEU A 213 -7.18 -3.03 17.13
CA LEU A 213 -8.55 -3.34 16.74
C LEU A 213 -8.65 -4.78 16.21
N PRO A 214 -9.75 -5.51 16.48
CA PRO A 214 -9.96 -6.86 15.96
C PRO A 214 -9.84 -6.95 14.44
N CYS A 215 -10.44 -6.01 13.71
CA CYS A 215 -10.35 -5.95 12.24
C CYS A 215 -8.91 -5.71 11.74
N ALA A 216 -8.12 -4.91 12.46
CA ALA A 216 -6.72 -4.67 12.14
C ALA A 216 -5.80 -5.84 12.54
N LYS A 217 -6.20 -6.63 13.57
CA LYS A 217 -5.49 -7.84 14.00
C LYS A 217 -5.77 -9.03 13.10
N GLN A 218 -7.01 -9.21 12.63
CA GLN A 218 -7.35 -10.25 11.65
C GLN A 218 -6.54 -10.10 10.37
N TYR A 219 -6.27 -8.85 9.96
CA TYR A 219 -5.36 -8.57 8.86
C TYR A 219 -3.92 -9.02 9.14
N ARG A 220 -3.44 -8.94 10.40
CA ARG A 220 -2.12 -9.47 10.80
C ARG A 220 -2.10 -10.99 10.99
N GLU A 221 -3.16 -11.57 11.53
CA GLU A 221 -3.23 -13.01 11.85
C GLU A 221 -3.47 -13.86 10.59
N GLN A 222 -4.19 -13.35 9.59
CA GLN A 222 -4.27 -13.97 8.26
C GLN A 222 -2.92 -13.95 7.52
N ASP A 223 -2.03 -13.00 7.86
CA ASP A 223 -0.65 -12.98 7.38
C ASP A 223 0.24 -14.01 8.11
N ASP A 224 -0.07 -14.35 9.37
CA ASP A 224 0.68 -15.34 10.16
C ASP A 224 0.27 -16.80 9.88
N TYR A 225 -1.01 -17.10 9.62
CA TYR A 225 -1.48 -18.45 9.25
C TYR A 225 -1.04 -18.93 7.86
N ARG A 226 -0.47 -18.04 7.02
CA ARG A 226 0.14 -18.40 5.73
C ARG A 226 1.65 -18.66 5.82
N ARG A 227 2.22 -18.64 7.04
CA ARG A 227 3.63 -18.92 7.34
C ARG A 227 3.88 -20.30 7.96
N GLU A 228 2.84 -21.12 8.14
CA GLU A 228 2.93 -22.55 8.53
C GLU A 228 2.58 -23.44 7.34
#